data_AF-F4GVT4-F1
#
_entry.id   AF-F4GVT4-F1
#
_cell.length_a   1.000
_cell.length_b   1.000
_cell.length_c   1.000
_cell.angle_alpha   90.00
_cell.angle_beta   90.00
_cell.angle_gamma   90.00
#
_symmetry.space_group_name_H-M   'P 1'
#
loop_
_entity.id
_entity.type
_entity.pdbx_description
1 polymer ?
#
loop_
_entity_poly.entity_id
_entity_poly.type
_entity_poly.pdbx_seq_one_letter_code
_entity_poly.pdbx_strand_id
1 'polypeptide(L)'
;MKLMLKPDDRHTLNERSFEAFRKKLDELDRIEGVILVSASVLNDPTRSTERLTQRMLAVRARPNWKYRLIERKLGITDVLLGRWAYDWRFPAGSSFWRPPIFGIVAWRVQDPEPCLYQLGARKLAAASAHAWECRMRALAEQQVV
;
A
#
# COMPACT_ATOMS: atom_id res chain seq x y z
N MET A 1 15.99 12.33 -19.33
CA MET A 1 15.65 10.95 -19.73
C MET A 1 14.52 10.46 -18.82
N LYS A 2 13.29 10.32 -19.34
CA LYS A 2 12.16 9.82 -18.54
C LYS A 2 12.25 8.30 -18.46
N LEU A 3 12.24 7.73 -17.25
CA LEU A 3 12.22 6.29 -17.04
C LEU A 3 10.76 5.81 -17.15
N MET A 4 10.26 5.68 -18.37
CA MET A 4 8.96 5.05 -18.61
C MET A 4 9.16 3.54 -18.76
N LEU A 5 8.77 2.79 -17.73
CA LEU A 5 8.59 1.34 -17.84
C LEU A 5 7.53 1.06 -18.92
N LYS A 6 7.84 0.15 -19.86
CA LYS A 6 6.86 -0.31 -20.85
C LYS A 6 5.67 -0.92 -20.11
N PRO A 7 4.46 -0.95 -20.72
CA PRO A 7 3.28 -1.51 -20.07
C PRO A 7 3.49 -2.92 -19.49
N ASP A 8 4.18 -3.79 -20.23
CA ASP A 8 4.49 -5.16 -19.79
C ASP A 8 5.43 -5.18 -18.57
N ASP A 9 6.39 -4.26 -18.50
CA ASP A 9 7.30 -4.13 -17.36
C ASP A 9 6.56 -3.73 -16.08
N ARG A 10 5.42 -3.03 -16.19
CA ARG A 10 4.63 -2.60 -15.03
C ARG A 10 3.93 -3.76 -14.36
N HIS A 11 3.40 -4.71 -15.14
CA HIS A 11 2.76 -5.91 -14.61
C HIS A 11 3.79 -6.76 -13.87
N THR A 12 4.90 -7.07 -14.52
CA THR A 12 6.00 -7.85 -13.91
C THR A 12 6.55 -7.18 -12.66
N LEU A 13 6.68 -5.84 -12.65
CA LEU A 13 7.13 -5.12 -11.46
C LEU A 13 6.09 -5.15 -10.32
N ASN A 14 4.81 -5.09 -10.64
CA ASN A 14 3.74 -5.23 -9.64
C ASN A 14 3.75 -6.62 -9.01
N GLU A 15 3.88 -7.67 -9.83
CA GLU A 15 3.96 -9.07 -9.40
C GLU A 15 5.18 -9.30 -8.52
N ARG A 16 6.38 -8.92 -8.97
CA ARG A 16 7.62 -9.04 -8.18
C ARG A 16 7.54 -8.25 -6.87
N SER A 17 6.95 -7.06 -6.90
CA SER A 17 6.74 -6.25 -5.69
C SER A 17 5.76 -6.90 -4.72
N PHE A 18 4.75 -7.62 -5.22
CA PHE A 18 3.82 -8.36 -4.40
C PHE A 18 4.43 -9.65 -3.83
N GLU A 19 5.18 -10.39 -4.65
CA GLU A 19 5.90 -11.59 -4.23
C GLU A 19 6.94 -11.27 -3.15
N ALA A 20 7.72 -10.21 -3.32
CA ALA A 20 8.65 -9.74 -2.30
C ALA A 20 7.95 -9.40 -0.98
N PHE A 21 6.77 -8.77 -1.06
CA PHE A 21 5.95 -8.48 0.13
C PHE A 21 5.48 -9.77 0.83
N ARG A 22 4.95 -10.75 0.06
CA ARG A 22 4.53 -12.05 0.60
C ARG A 22 5.70 -12.79 1.27
N LYS A 23 6.83 -12.88 0.57
CA LYS A 23 8.03 -13.54 1.09
C LYS A 23 8.50 -12.88 2.38
N LYS A 24 8.46 -11.55 2.47
CA LYS A 24 8.82 -10.83 3.70
C LYS A 24 7.87 -11.11 4.85
N LEU A 25 6.56 -11.26 4.61
CA LEU A 25 5.63 -11.68 5.67
C LEU A 25 6.02 -13.07 6.22
N ASP A 26 6.35 -14.01 5.34
CA ASP A 26 6.71 -15.38 5.75
C ASP A 26 8.07 -15.43 6.47
N GLU A 27 9.07 -14.72 5.95
CA GLU A 27 10.40 -14.62 6.56
C GLU A 27 10.36 -13.98 7.96
N LEU A 28 9.49 -13.01 8.16
CA LEU A 28 9.42 -12.21 9.38
C LEU A 28 8.40 -12.75 10.40
N ASP A 29 7.68 -13.84 10.10
CA ASP A 29 6.63 -14.39 10.96
C ASP A 29 7.13 -14.78 12.36
N ARG A 30 8.42 -15.14 12.46
CA ARG A 30 9.05 -15.58 13.71
C ARG A 30 9.82 -14.48 14.44
N ILE A 31 9.91 -13.28 13.87
CA ILE A 31 10.67 -12.17 14.47
C ILE A 31 9.70 -11.26 15.22
N GLU A 32 9.99 -11.01 16.49
CA GLU A 32 9.17 -10.15 17.34
C GLU A 32 9.42 -8.66 17.06
N GLY A 33 8.37 -7.85 17.19
CA GLY A 33 8.46 -6.40 17.04
C GLY A 33 8.65 -5.91 15.59
N VAL A 34 8.55 -6.78 14.60
CA VAL A 34 8.74 -6.41 13.20
C VAL A 34 7.48 -5.78 12.61
N ILE A 35 7.69 -4.69 11.88
CA ILE A 35 6.64 -3.93 11.21
C ILE A 35 6.94 -3.88 9.72
N LEU A 36 5.96 -4.29 8.91
CA LEU A 36 5.99 -4.20 7.45
C LEU A 36 5.15 -3.02 7.00
N VAL A 37 5.78 -2.04 6.34
CA VAL A 37 5.08 -0.88 5.78
C VAL A 37 5.06 -1.00 4.25
N SER A 38 3.87 -0.97 3.67
CA SER A 38 3.69 -0.92 2.22
C SER A 38 2.73 0.21 1.86
N ALA A 39 3.29 1.35 1.44
CA ALA A 39 2.53 2.51 0.96
C ALA A 39 3.10 2.99 -0.37
N SER A 40 2.23 3.40 -1.28
CA SER A 40 2.63 3.83 -2.63
C SER A 40 1.61 4.76 -3.25
N VAL A 41 2.08 5.65 -4.13
CA VAL A 41 1.22 6.44 -5.04
C VAL A 41 0.40 5.54 -5.95
N LEU A 42 0.90 4.33 -6.23
CA LEU A 42 0.22 3.37 -7.10
C LEU A 42 -0.96 2.67 -6.42
N ASN A 43 -1.13 2.86 -5.11
CA ASN A 43 -2.30 2.40 -4.37
C ASN A 43 -3.45 3.42 -4.40
N ASP A 44 -3.43 4.35 -5.35
CA ASP A 44 -4.49 5.34 -5.51
C ASP A 44 -5.83 4.64 -5.84
N PRO A 45 -6.90 4.87 -5.06
CA PRO A 45 -8.20 4.25 -5.27
C PRO A 45 -8.86 4.64 -6.60
N THR A 46 -8.36 5.66 -7.29
CA THR A 46 -8.85 6.13 -8.60
C THR A 46 -8.16 5.47 -9.79
N ARG A 47 -7.04 4.74 -9.58
CA ARG A 47 -6.22 4.19 -10.69
C ARG A 47 -6.17 2.67 -10.74
N SER A 48 -5.87 2.03 -9.62
CA SER A 48 -5.80 0.57 -9.52
C SER A 48 -5.91 0.18 -8.05
N THR A 49 -7.01 -0.48 -7.71
CA THR A 49 -7.28 -0.95 -6.35
C THR A 49 -6.63 -2.29 -6.04
N GLU A 50 -6.24 -3.05 -7.06
CA GLU A 50 -5.76 -4.42 -6.93
C GLU A 50 -4.48 -4.52 -6.10
N ARG A 51 -3.53 -3.59 -6.26
CA ARG A 51 -2.23 -3.68 -5.54
C ARG A 51 -2.37 -3.64 -4.03
N LEU A 52 -3.21 -2.75 -3.50
CA LEU A 52 -3.41 -2.63 -2.05
C LEU A 52 -4.29 -3.78 -1.55
N THR A 53 -5.34 -4.13 -2.32
CA THR A 53 -6.22 -5.26 -2.03
C THR A 53 -5.46 -6.58 -1.94
N GLN A 54 -4.61 -6.90 -2.90
CA GLN A 54 -3.78 -8.12 -2.89
C GLN A 54 -2.90 -8.21 -1.63
N ARG A 55 -2.32 -7.08 -1.19
CA ARG A 55 -1.49 -7.03 0.01
C ARG A 55 -2.31 -7.24 1.28
N MET A 56 -3.50 -6.63 1.36
CA MET A 56 -4.43 -6.84 2.47
C MET A 56 -4.89 -8.30 2.53
N LEU A 57 -5.24 -8.90 1.39
CA LEU A 57 -5.61 -10.32 1.29
C LEU A 57 -4.45 -11.23 1.71
N ALA A 58 -3.23 -10.93 1.27
CA ALA A 58 -2.05 -11.68 1.69
C ALA A 58 -1.82 -11.64 3.21
N VAL A 59 -2.06 -10.50 3.85
CA VAL A 59 -1.99 -10.42 5.32
C VAL A 59 -3.14 -11.20 5.95
N ARG A 60 -4.38 -11.06 5.48
CA ARG A 60 -5.55 -11.80 6.02
C ARG A 60 -5.41 -13.31 5.92
N ALA A 61 -4.72 -13.80 4.89
CA ALA A 61 -4.46 -15.22 4.71
C ALA A 61 -3.48 -15.80 5.77
N ARG A 62 -2.85 -14.96 6.60
CA ARG A 62 -1.90 -15.37 7.64
C ARG A 62 -2.47 -15.07 9.03
N PRO A 63 -2.79 -16.09 9.84
CA PRO A 63 -3.48 -15.89 11.12
C PRO A 63 -2.63 -15.13 12.15
N ASN A 64 -1.30 -15.19 12.03
CA ASN A 64 -0.36 -14.52 12.94
C ASN A 64 -0.20 -13.03 12.66
N TRP A 65 -0.79 -12.52 11.57
CA TRP A 65 -0.62 -11.14 11.14
C TRP A 65 -1.92 -10.35 11.20
N LYS A 66 -1.79 -9.07 11.50
CA LYS A 66 -2.86 -8.08 11.35
C LYS A 66 -2.33 -6.85 10.64
N TYR A 67 -3.23 -6.04 10.09
CA TYR A 67 -2.85 -4.83 9.39
C TYR A 67 -3.76 -3.65 9.74
N ARG A 68 -3.29 -2.46 9.39
CA ARG A 68 -4.06 -1.22 9.40
C ARG A 68 -3.86 -0.46 8.12
N LEU A 69 -4.96 0.04 7.56
CA LEU A 69 -4.93 0.99 6.47
C LEU A 69 -4.38 2.32 6.96
N ILE A 70 -3.40 2.83 6.23
CA ILE A 70 -2.74 4.09 6.53
C ILE A 70 -2.76 5.04 5.35
N GLU A 71 -2.63 6.30 5.67
CA GLU A 71 -2.29 7.36 4.74
C GLU A 71 -0.97 7.99 5.17
N ARG A 72 -0.06 8.21 4.22
CA ARG A 72 1.16 9.00 4.42
C ARG A 72 1.13 10.19 3.49
N LYS A 73 1.81 11.26 3.85
CA LYS A 73 2.05 12.40 2.95
C LYS A 73 3.43 12.24 2.34
N LEU A 74 3.53 12.36 1.02
CA LEU A 74 4.84 12.41 0.38
C LEU A 74 5.59 13.68 0.76
N GLY A 75 6.92 13.54 0.88
CA GLY A 75 7.81 14.69 0.97
C GLY A 75 7.85 15.46 -0.34
N ILE A 76 8.20 16.74 -0.27
CA ILE A 76 8.31 17.60 -1.47
C ILE A 76 9.35 17.04 -2.44
N THR A 77 10.45 16.50 -1.92
CA THR A 77 11.52 15.85 -2.71
C THR A 77 11.00 14.64 -3.48
N ASP A 78 10.21 13.78 -2.84
CA ASP A 78 9.63 12.58 -3.46
C ASP A 78 8.64 12.96 -4.56
N VAL A 79 7.86 14.03 -4.34
CA VAL A 79 6.92 14.57 -5.32
C VAL A 79 7.65 15.09 -6.56
N LEU A 80 8.73 15.84 -6.37
CA LEU A 80 9.53 16.39 -7.46
C LEU A 80 10.21 15.27 -8.26
N LEU A 81 10.83 14.30 -7.58
CA LEU A 81 11.46 13.15 -8.22
C LEU A 81 10.41 12.31 -8.98
N GLY A 82 9.26 12.04 -8.35
CA GLY A 82 8.14 11.33 -8.95
C GLY A 82 7.65 11.96 -10.26
N ARG A 83 7.51 13.28 -10.27
CA ARG A 83 7.10 14.04 -11.48
C ARG A 83 8.18 14.04 -12.55
N TRP A 84 9.43 14.32 -12.17
CA TRP A 84 10.52 14.48 -13.13
C TRP A 84 10.98 13.16 -13.74
N ALA A 85 11.14 12.12 -12.92
CA ALA A 85 11.66 10.83 -13.37
C ALA A 85 10.57 9.90 -13.94
N TYR A 86 9.35 9.94 -13.38
CA TYR A 86 8.30 8.94 -13.64
C TYR A 86 6.98 9.51 -14.16
N ASP A 87 6.91 10.81 -14.45
CA ASP A 87 5.71 11.51 -14.95
C ASP A 87 4.47 11.26 -14.06
N TRP A 88 4.68 11.17 -12.75
CA TRP A 88 3.59 10.93 -11.81
C TRP A 88 2.62 12.10 -11.76
N ARG A 89 1.42 11.85 -12.26
CA ARG A 89 0.27 12.72 -12.02
C ARG A 89 -0.31 12.38 -10.64
N PHE A 90 -0.63 13.37 -9.83
CA PHE A 90 -1.37 13.16 -8.58
C PHE A 90 -2.86 13.46 -8.84
N PRO A 91 -3.79 12.80 -8.12
CA PRO A 91 -5.23 13.01 -8.31
C PRO A 91 -5.63 14.47 -8.05
N ALA A 92 -6.63 14.95 -8.80
CA ALA A 92 -7.19 16.28 -8.64
C ALA A 92 -7.82 16.43 -7.23
N GLY A 93 -7.56 17.57 -6.57
CA GLY A 93 -8.01 17.83 -5.19
C GLY A 93 -7.04 17.37 -4.08
N SER A 94 -5.93 16.70 -4.42
CA SER A 94 -4.84 16.45 -3.46
C SER A 94 -3.95 17.68 -3.29
N SER A 95 -3.36 17.87 -2.10
CA SER A 95 -2.36 18.91 -1.86
C SER A 95 -1.21 18.77 -2.86
N PHE A 96 -1.07 19.74 -3.77
CA PHE A 96 -0.13 19.70 -4.89
C PHE A 96 1.32 19.38 -4.48
N TRP A 97 1.72 19.81 -3.28
CA TRP A 97 3.07 19.66 -2.73
C TRP A 97 3.23 18.49 -1.76
N ARG A 98 2.12 17.93 -1.25
CA ARG A 98 2.12 16.85 -0.23
C ARG A 98 0.93 15.91 -0.46
N PRO A 99 0.89 15.23 -1.62
CA PRO A 99 -0.22 14.35 -1.94
C PRO A 99 -0.26 13.16 -0.97
N PRO A 100 -1.46 12.67 -0.64
CA PRO A 100 -1.61 11.48 0.18
C PRO A 100 -1.23 10.24 -0.63
N ILE A 101 -0.57 9.30 0.03
CA ILE A 101 -0.35 7.94 -0.47
C ILE A 101 -0.97 6.95 0.48
N PHE A 102 -1.60 5.93 -0.07
CA PHE A 102 -2.33 4.93 0.69
C PHE A 102 -1.49 3.66 0.82
N GLY A 103 -1.71 2.94 1.91
CA GLY A 103 -0.96 1.74 2.19
C GLY A 103 -1.49 0.95 3.37
N ILE A 104 -0.73 -0.07 3.73
CA ILE A 104 -0.91 -0.82 4.96
C ILE A 104 0.35 -0.77 5.82
N VAL A 105 0.14 -0.83 7.12
CA VAL A 105 1.13 -1.28 8.08
C VAL A 105 0.67 -2.66 8.56
N ALA A 106 1.54 -3.65 8.49
CA ALA A 106 1.30 -5.02 8.94
C ALA A 106 2.28 -5.36 10.06
N TRP A 107 1.77 -6.05 11.08
CA TRP A 107 2.55 -6.49 12.24
C TRP A 107 1.92 -7.75 12.82
N ARG A 108 2.63 -8.44 13.70
CA ARG A 108 2.12 -9.68 14.30
C ARG A 108 0.97 -9.38 15.25
N VAL A 109 0.05 -10.33 15.38
CA VAL A 109 -1.12 -10.18 16.26
C VAL A 109 -0.70 -10.01 17.73
N GLN A 110 0.39 -10.67 18.11
CA GLN A 110 0.95 -10.71 19.46
C GLN A 110 1.67 -9.40 19.82
N ASP A 111 2.20 -8.70 18.81
CA ASP A 111 2.95 -7.46 18.99
C ASP A 111 2.01 -6.27 19.27
N PRO A 112 2.49 -5.26 20.02
CA PRO A 112 1.76 -4.02 20.22
C PRO A 112 1.52 -3.32 18.88
N GLU A 113 0.43 -2.55 18.80
CA GLU A 113 0.17 -1.76 17.60
C GLU A 113 1.31 -0.75 17.35
N PRO A 114 1.86 -0.70 16.12
CA PRO A 114 2.95 0.22 15.82
C PRO A 114 2.52 1.68 15.89
N CYS A 115 3.41 2.51 16.43
CA CYS A 115 3.20 3.95 16.50
C CYS A 115 3.24 4.58 15.10
N LEU A 116 2.07 4.92 14.55
CA LEU A 116 1.98 5.48 13.20
C LEU A 116 2.73 6.81 13.03
N TYR A 117 2.86 7.60 14.11
CA TYR A 117 3.60 8.86 14.10
C TYR A 117 5.08 8.64 13.72
N GLN A 118 5.72 7.62 14.31
CA GLN A 118 7.12 7.27 14.01
C GLN A 118 7.29 6.81 12.55
N LEU A 119 6.24 6.29 11.93
CA LEU A 119 6.22 5.86 10.53
C LEU A 119 5.85 7.00 9.56
N GLY A 120 5.63 8.22 10.06
CA GLY A 120 5.12 9.35 9.26
C GLY A 120 3.78 9.02 8.60
N ALA A 121 2.94 8.26 9.31
CA ALA A 121 1.67 7.75 8.84
C ALA A 121 0.53 8.18 9.76
N ARG A 122 -0.68 8.20 9.22
CA ARG A 122 -1.91 8.36 10.00
C ARG A 122 -2.89 7.25 9.66
N LYS A 123 -3.78 6.94 10.61
CA LYS A 123 -4.90 6.03 10.35
C LYS A 123 -5.75 6.61 9.23
N LEU A 124 -6.11 5.78 8.26
CA LEU A 124 -7.02 6.19 7.21
C LEU A 124 -8.39 6.55 7.82
N ALA A 125 -9.02 7.63 7.36
CA ALA A 125 -10.32 8.05 7.85
C ALA A 125 -11.35 6.92 7.70
N ALA A 126 -12.27 6.79 8.67
CA ALA A 126 -13.19 5.65 8.74
C ALA A 126 -14.02 5.46 7.45
N ALA A 127 -14.53 6.55 6.86
CA ALA A 127 -15.27 6.50 5.60
C ALA A 127 -14.40 5.96 4.44
N SER A 128 -13.15 6.40 4.35
CA SER A 128 -12.21 5.95 3.33
C SER A 128 -11.76 4.50 3.57
N ALA A 129 -11.55 4.10 4.82
CA ALA A 129 -11.23 2.72 5.18
C ALA A 129 -12.38 1.77 4.85
N HIS A 130 -13.61 2.17 5.16
CA HIS A 130 -14.82 1.40 4.82
C HIS A 130 -14.98 1.27 3.31
N ALA A 131 -14.75 2.33 2.53
CA ALA A 131 -14.76 2.26 1.07
C ALA A 131 -13.73 1.25 0.53
N TRP A 132 -12.55 1.16 1.13
CA TRP A 132 -11.54 0.16 0.77
C TRP A 132 -11.98 -1.26 1.14
N GLU A 133 -12.61 -1.45 2.29
CA GLU A 133 -13.10 -2.76 2.73
C GLU A 133 -14.28 -3.26 1.88
N CYS A 134 -15.22 -2.39 1.53
CA CYS A 134 -16.31 -2.73 0.62
C CYS A 134 -15.79 -3.12 -0.77
N ARG A 135 -14.81 -2.39 -1.31
CA ARG A 135 -14.16 -2.73 -2.57
C ARG A 135 -13.37 -4.05 -2.50
N MET A 136 -12.69 -4.31 -1.39
CA MET A 136 -12.03 -5.59 -1.15
C MET A 136 -13.01 -6.76 -1.18
N ARG A 137 -14.18 -6.61 -0.54
CA ARG A 137 -15.22 -7.66 -0.55
C ARG A 137 -15.74 -7.91 -1.96
N ALA A 138 -16.08 -6.85 -2.69
CA ALA A 138 -16.56 -6.97 -4.07
C ALA A 138 -15.55 -7.67 -4.99
N LEU A 139 -14.25 -7.38 -4.84
CA LEU A 139 -13.20 -8.04 -5.63
C LEU A 139 -12.98 -9.50 -5.23
N ALA A 140 -13.07 -9.81 -3.93
CA ALA A 140 -12.98 -11.19 -3.45
C ALA A 140 -14.15 -12.04 -3.97
N GLU A 141 -15.35 -11.48 -4.07
CA GLU A 141 -16.54 -12.13 -4.63
C GLU A 141 -16.40 -12.39 -6.14
N GLN A 142 -15.71 -11.51 -6.88
CA GLN A 142 -15.47 -11.68 -8.32
C GLN A 142 -14.42 -12.73 -8.67
N GLN A 143 -13.53 -13.09 -7.73
CA GLN A 143 -12.48 -14.11 -7.94
C GLN A 143 -12.94 -15.54 -7.59
N VAL A 144 -14.18 -15.72 -7.12
CA VAL A 144 -14.76 -17.02 -6.73
C VAL A 144 -15.62 -17.63 -7.86
N VAL A 145 -15.63 -17.03 -9.06
CA VAL A 145 -16.36 -17.52 -10.24
C VAL A 145 -15.42 -18.16 -11.25
#